data_AF-A0A956G7U8-F1
#
_entry.id   AF-A0A956G7U8-F1
#
_cell.length_a   1.000
_cell.length_b   1.000
_cell.length_c   1.000
_cell.angle_alpha   90.00
_cell.angle_beta   90.00
_cell.angle_gamma   90.00
#
_symmetry.space_group_name_H-M   'P 1'
#
loop_
_entity.id
_entity.type
_entity.pdbx_description
1 polymer ?
#
loop_
_entity_poly.entity_id
_entity_poly.type
_entity_poly.pdbx_seq_one_letter_code
_entity_poly.pdbx_strand_id
1 'polypeptide(L)'
;MTNGQRKEGTFGRMLAHAAPAAAVEQRIVEGALARMEARPRRRPWVLPAAIAATAAAAAGIFALLWSSAGDLPPGGARRVARHGDHATLAPHVTVSATAATGSLRYRVSSHDVSLSVGARLALQSSDAASPRLRLDAGKATFRVQPLASGHTFVVQTDHVRVEVVGTRFSVTTDVRCSTVRVTHGVVRASSTSIEGPGHRLRAGMSRRFCRRAEKRHAGLGEGDALVREALSLLGDASSAEKLRHADRLLTSYLKRFARGPLAEEALFHLVFIKHRLHDAKASEALARQFLQRFPSTRRAARLRRYWPEKKRPATDQR
;
A
#
# COMPACT_ATOMS: atom_id res chain seq x y z
N MET A 1 -0.45 -15.92 52.87
CA MET A 1 -0.65 -15.62 51.43
C MET A 1 0.33 -16.45 50.62
N THR A 2 -0.17 -17.41 49.83
CA THR A 2 0.67 -18.28 49.01
C THR A 2 1.26 -17.51 47.84
N ASN A 3 2.46 -17.91 47.38
CA ASN A 3 3.19 -17.26 46.28
C ASN A 3 2.41 -17.25 44.94
N GLY A 4 1.30 -18.00 44.86
CA GLY A 4 0.35 -18.02 43.74
C GLY A 4 -0.52 -16.76 43.64
N GLN A 5 -1.10 -16.29 44.74
CA GLN A 5 -2.04 -15.15 44.71
C GLN A 5 -1.36 -13.81 44.36
N ARG A 6 -0.06 -13.66 44.64
CA ARG A 6 0.70 -12.43 44.29
C ARG A 6 0.95 -12.32 42.78
N LYS A 7 0.94 -13.43 42.04
CA LYS A 7 1.21 -13.45 40.60
C LYS A 7 -0.02 -13.06 39.76
N GLU A 8 -1.24 -13.43 40.19
CA GLU A 8 -2.48 -13.10 39.48
C GLU A 8 -2.71 -11.58 39.37
N GLY A 9 -2.47 -10.83 40.45
CA GLY A 9 -2.66 -9.37 40.46
C GLY A 9 -1.70 -8.60 39.54
N THR A 10 -0.50 -9.14 39.30
CA THR A 10 0.51 -8.50 38.42
C THR A 10 0.17 -8.70 36.94
N PHE A 11 -0.53 -9.78 36.61
CA PHE A 11 -0.92 -10.12 35.25
C PHE A 11 -2.14 -9.32 34.78
N GLY A 12 -3.15 -9.15 35.66
CA GLY A 12 -4.34 -8.34 35.37
C GLY A 12 -4.03 -6.87 35.02
N ARG A 13 -3.12 -6.22 35.76
CA ARG A 13 -2.70 -4.83 35.47
C ARG A 13 -1.99 -4.67 34.12
N MET A 14 -1.38 -5.73 33.61
CA MET A 14 -0.64 -5.68 32.34
C MET A 14 -1.58 -5.54 31.13
N LEU A 15 -2.75 -6.19 31.18
CA LEU A 15 -3.76 -6.18 30.13
C LEU A 15 -4.54 -4.87 30.10
N ALA A 16 -4.81 -4.28 31.28
CA ALA A 16 -5.36 -2.94 31.38
C ALA A 16 -4.49 -1.87 30.67
N HIS A 17 -3.17 -2.10 30.58
CA HIS A 17 -2.24 -1.27 29.81
C HIS A 17 -1.91 -1.81 28.40
N ALA A 18 -2.48 -2.95 27.99
CA ALA A 18 -2.29 -3.49 26.64
C ALA A 18 -3.35 -2.98 25.65
N ALA A 19 -4.50 -2.50 26.12
CA ALA A 19 -5.48 -1.77 25.32
C ALA A 19 -5.14 -0.26 25.36
N PRO A 20 -4.73 0.32 24.22
CA PRO A 20 -5.68 1.11 23.46
C PRO A 20 -5.57 0.89 21.94
N ALA A 21 -6.72 0.73 21.28
CA ALA A 21 -6.83 0.56 19.82
C ALA A 21 -6.13 1.69 19.03
N ALA A 22 -6.18 2.94 19.52
CA ALA A 22 -5.56 4.09 18.86
C ALA A 22 -4.02 4.01 18.77
N ALA A 23 -3.37 3.45 19.79
CA ALA A 23 -1.90 3.30 19.79
C ALA A 23 -1.45 2.10 18.92
N VAL A 24 -2.34 1.17 18.60
CA VAL A 24 -2.08 0.07 17.66
C VAL A 24 -2.12 0.60 16.23
N GLU A 25 -3.12 1.42 15.87
CA GLU A 25 -3.20 2.04 14.54
C GLU A 25 -1.97 2.90 14.23
N GLN A 26 -1.56 3.79 15.14
CA GLN A 26 -0.35 4.60 14.96
C GLN A 26 0.91 3.73 14.77
N ARG A 27 1.04 2.61 15.50
CA ARG A 27 2.21 1.72 15.39
C ARG A 27 2.22 0.87 14.12
N ILE A 28 1.05 0.48 13.62
CA ILE A 28 0.93 -0.18 12.30
C ILE A 28 1.40 0.80 11.21
N VAL A 29 1.02 2.07 11.31
CA VAL A 29 1.43 3.13 10.40
C VAL A 29 2.94 3.40 10.51
N GLU A 30 3.49 3.62 11.70
CA GLU A 30 4.93 3.84 11.92
C GLU A 30 5.79 2.65 11.47
N GLY A 31 5.37 1.43 11.78
CA GLY A 31 6.07 0.21 11.37
C GLY A 31 6.01 -0.04 9.87
N ALA A 32 4.98 0.44 9.17
CA ALA A 32 4.92 0.43 7.71
C ALA A 32 5.86 1.49 7.10
N LEU A 33 5.92 2.69 7.70
CA LEU A 33 6.79 3.79 7.26
C LEU A 33 8.28 3.46 7.43
N ALA A 34 8.71 2.96 8.59
CA ALA A 34 10.10 2.59 8.85
C ALA A 34 10.65 1.51 7.88
N ARG A 35 9.79 0.63 7.37
CA ARG A 35 10.15 -0.40 6.38
C ARG A 35 10.26 0.15 4.95
N MET A 36 9.58 1.24 4.65
CA MET A 36 9.77 1.96 3.38
C MET A 36 11.08 2.74 3.37
N GLU A 37 11.53 3.22 4.54
CA GLU A 37 12.81 3.93 4.72
C GLU A 37 14.01 2.97 4.77
N ALA A 38 13.82 1.74 5.26
CA ALA A 38 14.79 0.65 5.18
C ALA A 38 14.93 0.10 3.74
N ARG A 39 15.27 0.96 2.77
CA ARG A 39 15.82 0.49 1.50
C ARG A 39 17.15 -0.21 1.81
N PRO A 40 17.41 -1.41 1.27
CA PRO A 40 18.77 -1.96 1.31
C PRO A 40 19.68 -0.95 0.63
N ARG A 41 20.62 -0.37 1.40
CA ARG A 41 21.75 0.39 0.86
C ARG A 41 22.41 -0.51 -0.16
N ARG A 42 22.17 -0.24 -1.45
CA ARG A 42 22.87 -0.93 -2.53
C ARG A 42 24.35 -0.61 -2.34
N ARG A 43 25.14 -1.65 -2.01
CA ARG A 43 26.59 -1.57 -1.95
C ARG A 43 27.10 -1.08 -3.32
N PRO A 44 27.86 0.03 -3.38
CA PRO A 44 28.17 0.70 -4.63
C PRO A 44 29.46 0.16 -5.27
N TRP A 45 29.62 -1.16 -5.38
CA TRP A 45 30.83 -1.76 -5.98
C TRP A 45 30.44 -2.97 -6.82
N VAL A 46 30.10 -2.74 -8.10
CA VAL A 46 30.68 -3.38 -9.30
C VAL A 46 30.32 -2.49 -10.52
N LEU A 47 31.33 -1.90 -11.16
CA LEU A 47 31.28 -1.12 -12.42
C LEU A 47 31.32 -2.09 -13.65
N PRO A 48 31.57 -1.68 -14.91
CA PRO A 48 30.54 -1.49 -15.94
C PRO A 48 30.89 -2.23 -17.25
N ALA A 49 30.13 -3.25 -17.66
CA ALA A 49 30.37 -3.90 -18.96
C ALA A 49 29.08 -4.47 -19.54
N ALA A 50 28.24 -3.62 -20.12
CA ALA A 50 27.15 -4.04 -21.00
C ALA A 50 26.56 -2.84 -21.77
N ILE A 51 27.37 -2.16 -22.57
CA ILE A 51 26.87 -1.20 -23.57
C ILE A 51 27.44 -1.63 -24.93
N ALA A 52 26.87 -2.68 -25.52
CA ALA A 52 27.06 -3.03 -26.93
C ALA A 52 26.08 -4.15 -27.38
N ALA A 53 24.77 -4.03 -27.11
CA ALA A 53 23.79 -5.01 -27.64
C ALA A 53 22.32 -4.55 -27.67
N THR A 54 22.02 -3.24 -27.73
CA THR A 54 20.64 -2.74 -27.69
C THR A 54 20.32 -1.75 -28.80
N ALA A 55 20.68 -2.08 -30.05
CA ALA A 55 20.20 -1.35 -31.23
C ALA A 55 19.24 -2.18 -32.10
N ALA A 56 19.27 -3.52 -32.06
CA ALA A 56 18.42 -4.36 -32.92
C ALA A 56 17.11 -4.84 -32.26
N ALA A 57 16.97 -4.80 -30.93
CA ALA A 57 15.78 -5.32 -30.23
C ALA A 57 14.61 -4.32 -30.10
N ALA A 58 14.81 -3.04 -30.45
CA ALA A 58 13.78 -2.01 -30.30
C ALA A 58 12.70 -2.06 -31.41
N ALA A 59 13.01 -2.62 -32.58
CA ALA A 59 12.04 -2.76 -33.67
C ALA A 59 11.08 -3.95 -33.49
N GLY A 60 11.56 -5.06 -32.91
CA GLY A 60 10.75 -6.28 -32.72
C GLY A 60 9.71 -6.19 -31.59
N ILE A 61 9.99 -5.41 -30.54
CA ILE A 61 9.06 -5.22 -29.42
C ILE A 61 7.86 -4.32 -29.82
N PHE A 62 8.02 -3.47 -30.84
CA PHE A 62 6.94 -2.61 -31.31
C PHE A 62 5.88 -3.35 -32.13
N ALA A 63 6.26 -4.40 -32.87
CA ALA A 63 5.33 -5.21 -33.66
C ALA A 63 4.49 -6.18 -32.80
N LEU A 64 5.07 -6.75 -31.73
CA LEU A 64 4.39 -7.71 -30.85
C LEU A 64 3.44 -7.06 -29.82
N LEU A 65 3.54 -5.75 -29.58
CA LEU A 65 2.58 -5.01 -28.76
C LEU A 65 1.35 -4.52 -29.56
N TRP A 66 1.35 -4.63 -30.90
CA TRP A 66 0.20 -4.23 -31.73
C TRP A 66 -0.81 -5.36 -31.93
N SER A 67 -0.39 -6.63 -31.83
CA SER A 67 -1.28 -7.80 -32.03
C SER A 67 -2.21 -8.12 -30.86
N SER A 68 -2.14 -7.37 -29.75
CA SER A 68 -3.09 -7.46 -28.63
C SER A 68 -4.09 -6.30 -28.62
N ALA A 69 -4.58 -5.93 -29.80
CA ALA A 69 -5.78 -5.11 -29.95
C ALA A 69 -7.02 -5.96 -29.59
N GLY A 70 -7.21 -6.22 -28.30
CA GLY A 70 -8.45 -6.76 -27.76
C GLY A 70 -9.58 -5.74 -27.96
N ASP A 71 -10.74 -6.26 -28.37
CA ASP A 71 -12.09 -5.67 -28.39
C ASP A 71 -12.16 -4.22 -27.93
N LEU A 72 -11.95 -3.31 -28.89
CA LEU A 72 -12.37 -1.92 -28.73
C LEU A 72 -13.91 -1.91 -28.77
N PRO A 73 -14.58 -1.14 -27.88
CA PRO A 73 -16.02 -0.94 -28.01
C PRO A 73 -16.32 -0.39 -29.41
N PRO A 74 -17.28 -0.99 -30.15
CA PRO A 74 -17.66 -0.51 -31.47
C PRO A 74 -18.21 0.92 -31.35
N GLY A 75 -17.56 1.89 -32.01
CA GLY A 75 -18.09 3.26 -32.17
C GLY A 75 -17.18 4.43 -31.81
N GLY A 76 -15.95 4.21 -31.32
CA GLY A 76 -15.04 5.32 -30.99
C GLY A 76 -14.31 5.90 -32.21
N ALA A 77 -14.60 7.16 -32.59
CA ALA A 77 -13.82 7.87 -33.61
C ALA A 77 -12.36 8.04 -33.15
N ARG A 78 -11.40 7.49 -33.91
CA ARG A 78 -9.97 7.62 -33.63
C ARG A 78 -9.40 8.80 -34.40
N ARG A 79 -8.84 9.78 -33.70
CA ARG A 79 -8.16 10.93 -34.32
C ARG A 79 -6.65 10.83 -34.07
N VAL A 80 -5.86 10.90 -35.14
CA VAL A 80 -4.40 11.04 -35.06
C VAL A 80 -4.09 12.53 -35.15
N ALA A 81 -3.66 13.13 -34.05
CA ALA A 81 -3.25 14.53 -34.04
C ALA A 81 -1.77 14.66 -34.40
N ARG A 82 -1.42 15.71 -35.13
CA ARG A 82 -0.05 16.03 -35.57
C ARG A 82 0.57 17.06 -34.63
N HIS A 83 1.90 17.14 -34.65
CA HIS A 83 2.62 18.14 -33.88
C HIS A 83 2.20 19.56 -34.30
N GLY A 84 1.82 20.39 -33.33
CA GLY A 84 1.30 21.75 -33.59
C GLY A 84 -0.22 21.86 -33.62
N ASP A 85 -0.97 20.75 -33.66
CA ASP A 85 -2.43 20.81 -33.66
C ASP A 85 -2.96 21.28 -32.30
N HIS A 86 -3.67 22.41 -32.29
CA HIS A 86 -4.52 22.82 -31.17
C HIS A 86 -5.90 22.17 -31.33
N ALA A 87 -5.98 20.85 -31.10
CA ALA A 87 -7.25 20.14 -31.19
C ALA A 87 -8.01 20.20 -29.86
N THR A 88 -9.29 20.59 -29.93
CA THR A 88 -10.26 20.38 -28.85
C THR A 88 -10.69 18.93 -28.85
N LEU A 89 -10.61 18.26 -27.70
CA LEU A 89 -11.02 16.88 -27.54
C LEU A 89 -12.55 16.79 -27.40
N ALA A 90 -13.20 16.06 -28.30
CA ALA A 90 -14.60 15.67 -28.13
C ALA A 90 -14.74 14.54 -27.09
N PRO A 91 -15.90 14.41 -26.42
CA PRO A 91 -16.18 13.29 -25.52
C PRO A 91 -15.96 11.94 -26.18
N HIS A 92 -15.48 10.96 -25.41
CA HIS A 92 -15.23 9.58 -25.84
C HIS A 92 -14.17 9.43 -26.94
N VAL A 93 -13.45 10.50 -27.28
CA VAL A 93 -12.30 10.42 -28.19
C VAL A 93 -11.07 9.92 -27.45
N THR A 94 -10.45 8.89 -28.00
CA THR A 94 -9.13 8.40 -27.57
C THR A 94 -8.06 8.98 -28.48
N VAL A 95 -7.05 9.58 -27.87
CA VAL A 95 -5.90 10.17 -28.55
C VAL A 95 -4.64 9.43 -28.17
N SER A 96 -3.86 9.09 -29.19
CA SER A 96 -2.57 8.41 -29.05
C SER A 96 -1.47 9.29 -29.63
N ALA A 97 -0.42 9.52 -28.86
CA ALA A 97 0.75 10.25 -29.32
C ALA A 97 1.73 9.30 -30.01
N THR A 98 1.66 9.19 -31.34
CA THR A 98 2.47 8.27 -32.16
C THR A 98 3.64 8.94 -32.89
N ALA A 99 3.84 10.27 -32.71
CA ALA A 99 4.90 11.00 -33.39
C ALA A 99 6.30 10.48 -33.01
N ALA A 100 7.20 10.40 -33.99
CA ALA A 100 8.57 9.91 -33.81
C ALA A 100 9.39 10.77 -32.82
N THR A 101 9.09 12.06 -32.72
CA THR A 101 9.75 12.99 -31.79
C THR A 101 8.75 14.05 -31.29
N GLY A 102 8.94 14.51 -30.05
CA GLY A 102 8.22 15.65 -29.47
C GLY A 102 7.08 15.31 -28.50
N SER A 103 6.29 16.33 -28.17
CA SER A 103 5.08 16.21 -27.34
C SER A 103 3.88 16.74 -28.10
N LEU A 104 2.72 16.09 -27.99
CA LEU A 104 1.46 16.63 -28.49
C LEU A 104 0.81 17.48 -27.39
N ARG A 105 0.21 18.61 -27.77
CA ARG A 105 -0.48 19.52 -26.84
C ARG A 105 -1.94 19.64 -27.24
N TYR A 106 -2.83 19.58 -26.26
CA TYR A 106 -4.27 19.67 -26.44
C TYR A 106 -4.85 20.63 -25.43
N ARG A 107 -6.03 21.17 -25.76
CA ARG A 107 -6.89 21.82 -24.76
C ARG A 107 -8.11 20.97 -24.48
N VAL A 108 -8.38 20.80 -23.19
CA VAL A 108 -9.64 20.26 -22.68
C VAL A 108 -10.31 21.40 -21.93
N SER A 109 -11.32 22.00 -22.55
CA SER A 109 -11.90 23.26 -22.10
C SER A 109 -10.81 24.35 -22.01
N SER A 110 -10.56 24.90 -20.81
CA SER A 110 -9.52 25.90 -20.57
C SER A 110 -8.18 25.30 -20.08
N HIS A 111 -8.05 23.98 -20.03
CA HIS A 111 -6.90 23.29 -19.46
C HIS A 111 -5.93 22.79 -20.53
N ASP A 112 -4.63 22.96 -20.29
CA ASP A 112 -3.61 22.45 -21.21
C ASP A 112 -3.17 21.05 -20.81
N VAL A 113 -3.18 20.13 -21.78
CA VAL A 113 -2.70 18.75 -21.62
C VAL A 113 -1.59 18.50 -22.62
N SER A 114 -0.44 18.03 -22.14
CA SER A 114 0.69 17.65 -22.99
C SER A 114 0.98 16.16 -22.86
N LEU A 115 0.95 15.45 -23.98
CA LEU A 115 1.19 14.02 -24.09
C LEU A 115 2.61 13.78 -24.62
N SER A 116 3.36 12.93 -23.93
CA SER A 116 4.65 12.42 -24.43
C SER A 116 4.42 11.33 -25.48
N VAL A 117 5.42 11.05 -26.31
CA VAL A 117 5.40 9.92 -27.27
C VAL A 117 4.99 8.62 -26.55
N GLY A 118 4.10 7.85 -27.18
CA GLY A 118 3.55 6.60 -26.66
C GLY A 118 2.41 6.77 -25.65
N ALA A 119 2.04 8.01 -25.30
CA ALA A 119 0.92 8.23 -24.39
C ALA A 119 -0.44 7.98 -25.07
N ARG A 120 -1.37 7.39 -24.33
CA ARG A 120 -2.76 7.14 -24.74
C ARG A 120 -3.71 7.73 -23.72
N LEU A 121 -4.51 8.71 -24.15
CA LEU A 121 -5.41 9.47 -23.30
C LEU A 121 -6.82 9.43 -23.91
N ALA A 122 -7.83 9.12 -23.11
CA ALA A 122 -9.24 9.19 -23.49
C ALA A 122 -9.97 10.27 -22.67
N LEU A 123 -10.79 11.08 -23.34
CA LEU A 123 -11.70 11.99 -22.65
C LEU A 123 -12.99 11.23 -22.30
N GLN A 124 -13.25 11.02 -21.01
CA GLN A 124 -14.43 10.28 -20.55
C GLN A 124 -15.66 11.18 -20.37
N SER A 125 -15.45 12.41 -19.89
CA SER A 125 -16.49 13.43 -19.75
C SER A 125 -15.91 14.80 -20.03
N SER A 126 -16.62 15.60 -20.82
CA SER A 126 -16.31 17.01 -21.13
C SER A 126 -17.12 17.99 -20.27
N ASP A 127 -17.77 17.53 -19.21
CA ASP A 127 -18.49 18.40 -18.28
C ASP A 127 -17.55 19.49 -17.75
N ALA A 128 -17.95 20.75 -17.89
CA ALA A 128 -17.17 21.89 -17.45
C ALA A 128 -16.99 21.93 -15.91
N ALA A 129 -17.93 21.36 -15.16
CA ALA A 129 -17.83 21.28 -13.70
C ALA A 129 -16.91 20.14 -13.24
N SER A 130 -16.84 19.07 -14.02
CA SER A 130 -16.08 17.87 -13.66
C SER A 130 -15.47 17.13 -14.85
N PRO A 131 -14.50 17.73 -15.57
CA PRO A 131 -13.87 17.07 -16.71
C PRO A 131 -13.12 15.82 -16.24
N ARG A 132 -13.32 14.71 -16.94
CA ARG A 132 -12.73 13.40 -16.60
C ARG A 132 -11.91 12.85 -17.75
N LEU A 133 -10.65 12.57 -17.49
CA LEU A 133 -9.73 11.99 -18.46
C LEU A 133 -9.19 10.67 -17.93
N ARG A 134 -8.96 9.75 -18.84
CA ARG A 134 -8.32 8.46 -18.56
C ARG A 134 -6.99 8.39 -19.30
N LEU A 135 -5.91 8.12 -18.59
CA LEU A 135 -4.58 7.87 -19.15
C LEU A 135 -4.31 6.36 -19.08
N ASP A 136 -4.35 5.70 -20.24
CA ASP A 136 -4.16 4.25 -20.34
C ASP A 136 -2.68 3.86 -20.44
N ALA A 137 -1.85 4.72 -21.03
CA ALA A 137 -0.41 4.46 -21.20
C ALA A 137 0.39 5.75 -21.29
N GLY A 138 1.69 5.65 -20.95
CA GLY A 138 2.68 6.69 -21.20
C GLY A 138 2.65 7.83 -20.18
N LYS A 139 2.99 9.04 -20.62
CA LYS A 139 3.11 10.21 -19.75
C LYS A 139 2.28 11.38 -20.27
N ALA A 140 1.52 11.98 -19.36
CA ALA A 140 0.80 13.22 -19.58
C ALA A 140 1.18 14.26 -18.53
N THR A 141 1.30 15.51 -18.97
CA THR A 141 1.50 16.68 -18.12
C THR A 141 0.28 17.58 -18.22
N PHE A 142 -0.25 18.00 -17.09
CA PHE A 142 -1.49 18.76 -16.98
C PHE A 142 -1.20 20.13 -16.37
N ARG A 143 -1.76 21.16 -16.99
CA ARG A 143 -1.85 22.52 -16.41
C ARG A 143 -3.34 22.84 -16.29
N VAL A 144 -3.88 22.55 -15.12
CA VAL A 144 -5.29 22.76 -14.81
C VAL A 144 -5.46 24.17 -14.26
N GLN A 145 -6.27 24.97 -14.95
CA GLN A 145 -6.67 26.31 -14.50
C GLN A 145 -7.52 26.19 -13.23
N PRO A 146 -7.47 27.18 -12.32
CA PRO A 146 -8.35 27.22 -11.16
C PRO A 146 -9.83 27.03 -11.54
N LEU A 147 -10.50 26.10 -10.88
CA LEU A 147 -11.91 25.81 -11.03
C LEU A 147 -12.73 26.48 -9.92
N ALA A 148 -14.03 26.66 -10.15
CA ALA A 148 -14.97 27.15 -9.15
C ALA A 148 -15.08 26.18 -7.95
N SER A 149 -15.59 26.68 -6.83
CA SER A 149 -15.83 25.85 -5.65
C SER A 149 -16.76 24.67 -5.98
N GLY A 150 -16.41 23.47 -5.52
CA GLY A 150 -17.15 22.23 -5.81
C GLY A 150 -16.81 21.57 -7.15
N HIS A 151 -16.10 22.25 -8.05
CA HIS A 151 -15.69 21.68 -9.34
C HIS A 151 -14.35 20.95 -9.21
N THR A 152 -14.15 19.88 -10.00
CA THR A 152 -12.94 19.05 -9.91
C THR A 152 -12.48 18.54 -11.28
N PHE A 153 -11.18 18.62 -11.56
CA PHE A 153 -10.59 17.97 -12.73
C PHE A 153 -10.06 16.59 -12.33
N VAL A 154 -10.52 15.54 -13.01
CA VAL A 154 -10.19 14.16 -12.67
C VAL A 154 -9.33 13.52 -13.75
N VAL A 155 -8.19 12.95 -13.33
CA VAL A 155 -7.36 12.08 -14.16
C VAL A 155 -7.33 10.69 -13.55
N GLN A 156 -7.74 9.69 -14.31
CA GLN A 156 -7.77 8.30 -13.89
C GLN A 156 -6.78 7.46 -14.69
N THR A 157 -6.11 6.53 -14.02
CA THR A 157 -5.40 5.41 -14.64
C THR A 157 -5.96 4.10 -14.09
N ASP A 158 -5.37 2.97 -14.46
CA ASP A 158 -5.68 1.68 -13.81
C ASP A 158 -5.32 1.62 -12.32
N HIS A 159 -4.44 2.52 -11.84
CA HIS A 159 -3.84 2.44 -10.50
C HIS A 159 -4.21 3.60 -9.59
N VAL A 160 -4.55 4.76 -10.14
CA VAL A 160 -4.75 5.98 -9.36
C VAL A 160 -5.85 6.85 -9.96
N ARG A 161 -6.68 7.41 -9.09
CA ARG A 161 -7.60 8.51 -9.37
C ARG A 161 -7.02 9.78 -8.77
N VAL A 162 -6.85 10.79 -9.61
CA VAL A 162 -6.22 12.07 -9.28
C VAL A 162 -7.27 13.17 -9.42
N GLU A 163 -7.52 13.90 -8.35
CA GLU A 163 -8.50 14.99 -8.29
C GLU A 163 -7.79 16.31 -7.95
N VAL A 164 -8.08 17.35 -8.73
CA VAL A 164 -7.48 18.67 -8.57
C VAL A 164 -8.49 19.78 -8.84
N VAL A 165 -8.23 20.98 -8.30
CA VAL A 165 -9.03 22.19 -8.52
C VAL A 165 -8.25 23.26 -9.30
N GLY A 166 -6.92 23.16 -9.38
CA GLY A 166 -6.08 24.14 -10.09
C GLY A 166 -4.62 23.87 -9.79
N THR A 167 -3.93 23.12 -10.65
CA THR A 167 -2.67 22.46 -10.29
C THR A 167 -1.87 22.14 -11.55
N ARG A 168 -0.53 22.16 -11.42
CA ARG A 168 0.38 21.64 -12.44
C ARG A 168 1.00 20.35 -11.94
N PHE A 169 0.73 19.25 -12.64
CA PHE A 169 1.19 17.92 -12.28
C PHE A 169 1.44 17.06 -13.52
N SER A 170 2.14 15.95 -13.33
CA SER A 170 2.31 14.93 -14.36
C SER A 170 1.93 13.56 -13.84
N VAL A 171 1.33 12.76 -14.72
CA VAL A 171 1.04 11.35 -14.48
C VAL A 171 1.82 10.53 -15.50
N THR A 172 2.56 9.55 -15.01
CA THR A 172 3.20 8.52 -15.85
C THR A 172 2.62 7.18 -15.49
N THR A 173 2.15 6.43 -16.47
CA THR A 173 1.54 5.12 -16.25
C THR A 173 2.13 4.07 -17.18
N ASP A 174 2.39 2.91 -16.61
CA ASP A 174 2.75 1.69 -17.30
C ASP A 174 1.77 0.58 -16.88
N VAL A 175 2.01 -0.65 -17.34
CA VAL A 175 1.16 -1.81 -17.07
C VAL A 175 1.14 -2.27 -15.60
N ARG A 176 2.03 -1.76 -14.75
CA ARG A 176 2.19 -2.19 -13.35
C ARG A 176 1.86 -1.09 -12.35
N CYS A 177 2.14 0.15 -12.71
CA CYS A 177 2.09 1.28 -11.81
C CYS A 177 1.75 2.60 -12.50
N SER A 178 1.27 3.55 -11.72
CA SER A 178 1.21 4.96 -12.07
C SER A 178 1.99 5.80 -11.07
N THR A 179 2.67 6.83 -11.54
CA THR A 179 3.38 7.80 -10.70
C THR A 179 2.77 9.18 -10.92
N VAL A 180 2.39 9.82 -9.82
CA VAL A 180 1.88 11.20 -9.80
C VAL A 180 2.95 12.09 -9.21
N ARG A 181 3.35 13.12 -9.96
CA ARG A 181 4.31 14.15 -9.51
C ARG A 181 3.66 15.51 -9.59
N VAL A 182 3.72 16.27 -8.50
CA VAL A 182 3.10 17.60 -8.40
C VAL A 182 4.20 18.65 -8.51
N THR A 183 4.05 19.55 -9.48
CA THR A 183 5.00 20.65 -9.67
C THR A 183 4.49 21.92 -9.00
N HIS A 184 3.19 22.22 -9.09
CA HIS A 184 2.55 23.37 -8.44
C HIS A 184 1.16 23.00 -7.95
N GLY A 185 0.72 23.57 -6.82
CA GLY A 185 -0.60 23.33 -6.25
C GLY A 185 -0.68 22.08 -5.39
N VAL A 186 -1.87 21.50 -5.30
CA VAL A 186 -2.16 20.35 -4.44
C VAL A 186 -3.06 19.36 -5.16
N VAL A 187 -2.72 18.09 -5.06
CA VAL A 187 -3.44 16.97 -5.65
C VAL A 187 -4.00 16.08 -4.54
N ARG A 188 -5.23 15.58 -4.71
CA ARG A 188 -5.71 14.40 -3.99
C ARG A 188 -5.56 13.18 -4.91
N ALA A 189 -4.77 12.20 -4.51
CA ALA A 189 -4.51 10.99 -5.27
C ALA A 189 -4.93 9.75 -4.46
N SER A 190 -5.96 9.04 -4.90
CA SER A 190 -6.44 7.80 -4.28
C SER A 190 -6.15 6.60 -5.17
N SER A 191 -5.94 5.44 -4.57
CA SER A 191 -5.93 4.20 -5.33
C SER A 191 -7.30 3.94 -5.96
N THR A 192 -7.32 3.33 -7.14
CA THR A 192 -8.54 2.82 -7.78
C THR A 192 -9.00 1.49 -7.18
N SER A 193 -8.14 0.75 -6.49
CA SER A 193 -8.46 -0.61 -6.00
C SER A 193 -8.86 -0.64 -4.52
N ILE A 194 -8.61 0.42 -3.76
CA ILE A 194 -8.88 0.50 -2.33
C ILE A 194 -9.67 1.78 -2.07
N GLU A 195 -10.88 1.63 -1.56
CA GLU A 195 -11.61 2.75 -0.99
C GLU A 195 -10.89 3.20 0.29
N GLY A 196 -10.43 4.44 0.30
CA GLY A 196 -9.70 4.99 1.42
C GLY A 196 -9.46 6.49 1.28
N PRO A 197 -8.99 7.14 2.37
CA PRO A 197 -8.66 8.55 2.31
C PRO A 197 -7.53 8.76 1.29
N GLY A 198 -7.83 9.53 0.24
CA GLY A 198 -6.84 9.85 -0.80
C GLY A 198 -5.62 10.57 -0.21
N HIS A 199 -4.46 10.37 -0.82
CA HIS A 199 -3.23 11.02 -0.40
C HIS A 199 -3.16 12.44 -0.94
N ARG A 200 -2.93 13.41 -0.06
CA ARG A 200 -2.72 14.81 -0.43
C ARG A 200 -1.25 15.02 -0.80
N LEU A 201 -0.97 15.29 -2.07
CA LEU A 201 0.37 15.56 -2.59
C LEU A 201 0.52 17.06 -2.87
N ARG A 202 1.56 17.68 -2.32
CA ARG A 202 1.89 19.10 -2.54
C ARG A 202 2.98 19.26 -3.60
N ALA A 203 3.23 20.48 -4.04
CA ALA A 203 4.35 20.81 -4.93
C ALA A 203 5.68 20.17 -4.45
N GLY A 204 6.44 19.62 -5.39
CA GLY A 204 7.68 18.88 -5.11
C GLY A 204 7.48 17.41 -4.73
N MET A 205 6.27 17.01 -4.31
CA MET A 205 5.99 15.62 -3.94
C MET A 205 5.74 14.73 -5.16
N SER A 206 6.10 13.46 -5.00
CA SER A 206 5.82 12.40 -5.96
C SER A 206 5.37 11.15 -5.21
N ARG A 207 4.38 10.43 -5.76
CA ARG A 207 3.93 9.14 -5.20
C ARG A 207 3.66 8.14 -6.31
N ARG A 208 4.04 6.89 -6.06
CA ARG A 208 3.83 5.76 -6.96
C ARG A 208 2.71 4.87 -6.43
N PHE A 209 1.83 4.45 -7.31
CA PHE A 209 0.65 3.60 -7.10
C PHE A 209 0.81 2.36 -7.98
N CYS A 210 0.66 1.15 -7.44
CA CYS A 210 0.90 -0.07 -8.18
C CYS A 210 -0.14 -1.14 -7.82
N ARG A 211 -0.64 -1.86 -8.82
CA ARG A 211 -1.64 -2.94 -8.64
C ARG A 211 -1.14 -4.07 -7.72
N ARG A 212 0.18 -4.33 -7.74
CA ARG A 212 0.80 -5.46 -7.03
C ARG A 212 1.20 -5.17 -5.57
N ALA A 213 1.46 -3.91 -5.22
CA ALA A 213 1.62 -3.55 -3.82
C ALA A 213 0.32 -3.84 -3.06
N GLU A 214 -0.81 -3.57 -3.71
CA GLU A 214 -2.13 -3.75 -3.12
C GLU A 214 -2.55 -5.21 -2.99
N LYS A 215 -2.15 -6.13 -3.87
CA LYS A 215 -2.36 -7.58 -3.61
C LYS A 215 -1.49 -8.13 -2.47
N ARG A 216 -0.26 -7.60 -2.28
CA ARG A 216 0.52 -7.91 -1.08
C ARG A 216 -0.13 -7.33 0.18
N HIS A 217 -0.89 -6.24 0.05
CA HIS A 217 -1.72 -5.69 1.12
C HIS A 217 -3.12 -6.32 1.22
N ALA A 218 -3.66 -6.98 0.20
CA ALA A 218 -4.98 -7.60 0.24
C ALA A 218 -4.97 -8.85 1.13
N GLY A 219 -3.88 -9.63 1.08
CA GLY A 219 -3.61 -10.66 2.09
C GLY A 219 -3.33 -10.06 3.48
N LEU A 220 -2.77 -8.84 3.53
CA LEU A 220 -2.65 -8.10 4.80
C LEU A 220 -3.99 -7.55 5.27
N GLY A 221 -4.96 -7.27 4.41
CA GLY A 221 -6.29 -6.82 4.81
C GLY A 221 -7.04 -7.92 5.54
N GLU A 222 -7.04 -9.13 4.99
CA GLU A 222 -7.61 -10.30 5.67
C GLU A 222 -6.82 -10.63 6.95
N GLY A 223 -5.49 -10.63 6.89
CA GLY A 223 -4.66 -10.90 8.06
C GLY A 223 -4.78 -9.84 9.17
N ASP A 224 -4.84 -8.56 8.81
CA ASP A 224 -5.02 -7.44 9.72
C ASP A 224 -6.44 -7.43 10.29
N ALA A 225 -7.46 -7.78 9.50
CA ALA A 225 -8.82 -7.96 10.01
C ALA A 225 -8.88 -9.03 11.09
N LEU A 226 -8.27 -10.20 10.88
CA LEU A 226 -8.20 -11.28 11.89
C LEU A 226 -7.55 -10.80 13.19
N VAL A 227 -6.41 -10.11 13.10
CA VAL A 227 -5.68 -9.62 14.28
C VAL A 227 -6.46 -8.51 14.98
N ARG A 228 -7.01 -7.54 14.23
CA ARG A 228 -7.79 -6.43 14.76
C ARG A 228 -9.05 -6.90 15.48
N GLU A 229 -9.80 -7.82 14.87
CA GLU A 229 -10.97 -8.42 15.49
C GLU A 229 -10.59 -9.17 16.77
N ALA A 230 -9.51 -9.97 16.74
CA ALA A 230 -9.02 -10.64 17.94
C ALA A 230 -8.65 -9.65 19.06
N LEU A 231 -7.96 -8.55 18.73
CA LEU A 231 -7.60 -7.52 19.72
C LEU A 231 -8.84 -6.79 20.26
N SER A 232 -9.86 -6.56 19.43
CA SER A 232 -11.14 -6.00 19.89
C SER A 232 -11.81 -6.92 20.90
N LEU A 233 -11.82 -8.24 20.64
CA LEU A 233 -12.36 -9.23 21.57
C LEU A 233 -11.61 -9.27 22.91
N LEU A 234 -10.30 -8.96 22.90
CA LEU A 234 -9.47 -8.90 24.11
C LEU A 234 -9.73 -7.65 24.97
N GLY A 235 -10.14 -6.53 24.38
CA GLY A 235 -10.51 -5.32 25.11
C GLY A 235 -11.68 -5.55 26.06
N ASP A 236 -12.66 -6.35 25.60
CA ASP A 236 -13.88 -6.68 26.34
C ASP A 236 -13.84 -8.08 26.98
N ALA A 237 -12.67 -8.72 27.06
CA ALA A 237 -12.53 -10.12 27.44
C ALA A 237 -12.70 -10.34 28.95
N SER A 238 -13.96 -10.37 29.38
CA SER A 238 -14.43 -10.98 30.63
C SER A 238 -14.90 -12.43 30.45
N SER A 239 -15.27 -12.86 29.23
CA SER A 239 -15.78 -14.21 28.96
C SER A 239 -14.76 -15.15 28.32
N ALA A 240 -14.79 -16.43 28.73
CA ALA A 240 -13.95 -17.48 28.16
C ALA A 240 -14.23 -17.73 26.67
N GLU A 241 -15.47 -17.49 26.22
CA GLU A 241 -15.86 -17.64 24.82
C GLU A 241 -15.15 -16.62 23.91
N LYS A 242 -15.12 -15.34 24.30
CA LYS A 242 -14.39 -14.30 23.56
C LYS A 242 -12.90 -14.63 23.47
N LEU A 243 -12.30 -15.16 24.54
CA LEU A 243 -10.91 -15.60 24.53
C LEU A 243 -10.66 -16.76 23.56
N ARG A 244 -11.54 -17.76 23.50
CA ARG A 244 -11.44 -18.85 22.52
C ARG A 244 -11.65 -18.35 21.09
N HIS A 245 -12.50 -17.34 20.88
CA HIS A 245 -12.67 -16.75 19.56
C HIS A 245 -11.40 -16.01 19.11
N ALA A 246 -10.84 -15.15 19.96
CA ALA A 246 -9.55 -14.49 19.70
C ALA A 246 -8.42 -15.49 19.44
N ASP A 247 -8.38 -16.61 20.20
CA ASP A 247 -7.42 -17.71 19.98
C ASP A 247 -7.49 -18.27 18.55
N ARG A 248 -8.71 -18.57 18.07
CA ARG A 248 -8.93 -19.09 16.70
C ARG A 248 -8.50 -18.09 15.63
N LEU A 249 -8.83 -16.82 15.79
CA LEU A 249 -8.48 -15.75 14.84
C LEU A 249 -6.95 -15.59 14.74
N LEU A 250 -6.25 -15.48 15.87
CA LEU A 250 -4.80 -15.31 15.88
C LEU A 250 -4.06 -16.57 15.42
N THR A 251 -4.57 -17.76 15.74
CA THR A 251 -4.02 -19.03 15.23
C THR A 251 -4.19 -19.11 13.72
N SER A 252 -5.36 -18.73 13.20
CA SER A 252 -5.62 -18.70 11.75
C SER A 252 -4.71 -17.71 11.03
N TYR A 253 -4.47 -16.53 11.63
CA TYR A 253 -3.50 -15.56 11.14
C TYR A 253 -2.09 -16.18 11.06
N LEU A 254 -1.59 -16.77 12.15
CA LEU A 254 -0.23 -17.33 12.15
C LEU A 254 -0.06 -18.53 11.22
N LYS A 255 -1.11 -19.33 11.00
CA LYS A 255 -1.11 -20.43 10.02
C LYS A 255 -0.93 -19.91 8.59
N ARG A 256 -1.63 -18.83 8.23
CA ARG A 256 -1.59 -18.25 6.87
C ARG A 256 -0.41 -17.31 6.66
N PHE A 257 -0.04 -16.56 7.70
CA PHE A 257 0.94 -15.48 7.66
C PHE A 257 2.02 -15.72 8.71
N ALA A 258 2.66 -16.90 8.66
CA ALA A 258 3.67 -17.29 9.63
C ALA A 258 4.73 -16.20 9.81
N ARG A 259 5.19 -15.54 8.74
CA ARG A 259 6.13 -14.39 8.75
C ARG A 259 5.49 -13.04 8.42
N GLY A 260 4.19 -12.92 8.67
CA GLY A 260 3.43 -11.70 8.44
C GLY A 260 3.85 -10.53 9.33
N PRO A 261 3.50 -9.30 8.97
CA PRO A 261 3.90 -8.09 9.69
C PRO A 261 3.31 -7.98 11.10
N LEU A 262 2.25 -8.74 11.41
CA LEU A 262 1.61 -8.79 12.72
C LEU A 262 1.91 -10.11 13.44
N ALA A 263 2.85 -10.92 12.95
CA ALA A 263 3.20 -12.20 13.56
C ALA A 263 3.74 -12.03 14.99
N GLU A 264 4.46 -10.95 15.27
CA GLU A 264 4.86 -10.60 16.64
C GLU A 264 3.63 -10.31 17.51
N GLU A 265 2.72 -9.45 17.05
CA GLU A 265 1.50 -9.10 17.77
C GLU A 265 0.66 -10.34 18.10
N ALA A 266 0.35 -11.13 17.08
CA ALA A 266 -0.49 -12.31 17.19
C ALA A 266 0.11 -13.34 18.16
N LEU A 267 1.41 -13.61 18.03
CA LEU A 267 2.08 -14.59 18.88
C LEU A 267 2.17 -14.10 20.33
N PHE A 268 2.44 -12.81 20.54
CA PHE A 268 2.44 -12.22 21.89
C PHE A 268 1.08 -12.37 22.55
N HIS A 269 -0.01 -11.99 21.89
CA HIS A 269 -1.36 -12.05 22.44
C HIS A 269 -1.86 -13.49 22.68
N LEU A 270 -1.47 -14.44 21.83
CA LEU A 270 -1.77 -15.85 22.05
C LEU A 270 -1.18 -16.40 23.36
N VAL A 271 0.01 -15.95 23.78
CA VAL A 271 0.57 -16.34 25.09
C VAL A 271 -0.39 -15.95 26.22
N PHE A 272 -0.91 -14.72 26.21
CA PHE A 272 -1.84 -14.24 27.24
C PHE A 272 -3.18 -14.95 27.18
N ILE A 273 -3.70 -15.21 25.97
CA ILE A 273 -4.95 -15.94 25.79
C ILE A 273 -4.85 -17.35 26.39
N LYS A 274 -3.79 -18.10 26.08
CA LYS A 274 -3.59 -19.45 26.64
C LYS A 274 -3.47 -19.42 28.15
N HIS A 275 -2.76 -18.44 28.71
CA HIS A 275 -2.68 -18.27 30.15
C HIS A 275 -4.05 -18.00 30.80
N ARG A 276 -4.88 -17.11 30.23
CA ARG A 276 -6.23 -16.79 30.75
C ARG A 276 -7.22 -17.94 30.57
N LEU A 277 -6.99 -18.82 29.60
CA LEU A 277 -7.75 -20.06 29.44
C LEU A 277 -7.24 -21.20 30.32
N HIS A 278 -6.33 -20.93 31.27
CA HIS A 278 -5.70 -21.91 32.16
C HIS A 278 -4.90 -23.02 31.45
N ASP A 279 -4.45 -22.78 30.21
CA ASP A 279 -3.58 -23.68 29.45
C ASP A 279 -2.10 -23.26 29.64
N ALA A 280 -1.55 -23.59 30.81
CA ALA A 280 -0.19 -23.21 31.18
C ALA A 280 0.86 -23.80 30.24
N LYS A 281 0.65 -25.05 29.77
CA LYS A 281 1.58 -25.75 28.88
C LYS A 281 1.65 -25.07 27.51
N ALA A 282 0.52 -24.74 26.90
CA ALA A 282 0.51 -24.04 25.62
C ALA A 282 1.04 -22.61 25.75
N SER A 283 0.69 -21.91 26.84
CA SER A 283 1.21 -20.57 27.14
C SER A 283 2.75 -20.57 27.20
N GLU A 284 3.36 -21.53 27.92
CA GLU A 284 4.81 -21.66 28.03
C GLU A 284 5.48 -21.96 26.67
N ALA A 285 4.89 -22.88 25.89
CA ALA A 285 5.40 -23.22 24.58
C ALA A 285 5.41 -22.01 23.63
N LEU A 286 4.30 -21.26 23.59
CA LEU A 286 4.20 -20.03 22.79
C LEU A 286 5.14 -18.94 23.30
N ALA A 287 5.35 -18.81 24.61
CA ALA A 287 6.28 -17.83 25.17
C ALA A 287 7.73 -18.11 24.73
N ARG A 288 8.15 -19.37 24.78
CA ARG A 288 9.47 -19.79 24.27
C ARG A 288 9.60 -19.52 22.78
N GLN A 289 8.58 -19.89 22.00
CA GLN A 289 8.53 -19.61 20.56
C GLN A 289 8.66 -18.10 20.27
N PHE A 290 7.96 -17.27 21.04
CA PHE A 290 8.02 -15.81 20.93
C PHE A 290 9.42 -15.27 21.21
N LEU A 291 10.03 -15.68 22.33
CA LEU A 291 11.36 -15.20 22.73
C LEU A 291 12.46 -15.67 21.77
N GLN A 292 12.36 -16.88 21.24
CA GLN A 292 13.29 -17.37 20.22
C GLN A 292 13.19 -16.55 18.92
N ARG A 293 11.96 -16.19 18.54
CA ARG A 293 11.70 -15.55 17.25
C ARG A 293 11.88 -14.03 17.27
N PHE A 294 11.60 -13.38 18.38
CA PHE A 294 11.61 -11.92 18.55
C PHE A 294 12.46 -11.50 19.75
N PRO A 295 13.73 -11.94 19.87
CA PRO A 295 14.49 -11.86 21.12
C PRO A 295 14.77 -10.43 21.61
N SER A 296 14.82 -9.45 20.71
CA SER A 296 15.24 -8.07 21.00
C SER A 296 14.09 -7.07 21.10
N THR A 297 12.84 -7.51 21.05
CA THR A 297 11.70 -6.58 21.05
C THR A 297 11.30 -6.14 22.46
N ARG A 298 10.64 -4.99 22.58
CA ARG A 298 10.09 -4.50 23.87
C ARG A 298 9.13 -5.51 24.49
N ARG A 299 8.37 -6.24 23.66
CA ARG A 299 7.47 -7.32 24.09
C ARG A 299 8.23 -8.52 24.64
N ALA A 300 9.37 -8.88 24.04
CA ALA A 300 10.22 -9.93 24.60
C ALA A 300 10.78 -9.53 25.96
N ALA A 301 11.25 -8.29 26.11
CA ALA A 301 11.67 -7.77 27.42
C ALA A 301 10.53 -7.82 28.46
N ARG A 302 9.30 -7.46 28.06
CA ARG A 302 8.10 -7.57 28.91
C ARG A 302 7.82 -9.04 29.27
N LEU A 303 7.83 -9.94 28.30
CA LEU A 303 7.51 -11.35 28.49
C LEU A 303 8.52 -12.06 29.41
N ARG A 304 9.82 -11.76 29.30
CA ARG A 304 10.88 -12.29 30.20
C ARG A 304 10.67 -11.94 31.67
N ARG A 305 10.01 -10.82 31.99
CA ARG A 305 9.70 -10.46 33.39
C ARG A 305 8.68 -11.41 34.02
N TYR A 306 7.79 -12.00 33.22
CA TYR A 306 6.73 -12.89 33.69
C TYR A 306 7.11 -14.37 33.53
N TRP A 307 7.88 -14.67 32.49
CA TRP A 307 8.44 -15.98 32.23
C TRP A 307 9.97 -15.90 32.35
N PRO A 308 10.51 -15.69 33.56
CA PRO A 308 11.95 -15.84 33.73
C PRO A 308 12.28 -17.25 33.29
N GLU A 309 13.22 -17.37 32.35
CA GLU A 309 13.77 -18.68 32.01
C GLU A 309 14.16 -19.32 33.34
N LYS A 310 13.50 -20.44 33.68
CA LYS A 310 14.02 -21.29 34.75
C LYS A 310 15.43 -21.58 34.30
N LYS A 311 16.43 -20.99 34.98
CA LYS A 311 17.83 -21.36 34.78
C LYS A 311 17.80 -22.87 34.82
N ARG A 312 18.15 -23.52 33.69
CA ARG A 312 18.33 -24.97 33.72
C ARG A 312 19.26 -25.20 34.91
N PRO A 313 18.89 -26.04 35.89
CA PRO A 313 19.81 -26.36 36.97
C PRO A 313 21.11 -26.73 36.28
N ALA A 314 22.21 -26.06 36.65
CA ALA A 314 23.51 -26.30 36.04
C ALA A 314 23.69 -27.81 36.07
N THR A 315 23.59 -28.45 34.90
CA THR A 315 23.76 -29.89 34.81
C THR A 315 25.16 -30.10 35.32
N ASP A 316 25.26 -30.78 36.47
CA ASP A 316 26.50 -31.06 37.18
C ASP A 316 27.44 -31.71 36.14
N GLN A 317 28.35 -30.90 35.57
CA GLN A 317 29.37 -31.38 34.65
C GLN A 317 30.38 -32.11 35.52
N ARG A 318 30.09 -33.38 35.80
CA ARG A 318 31.04 -34.36 36.30
C ARG A 318 31.67 -35.10 35.14
#